data_AF-A0A1Y4WP00-F1
#
_entry.id   AF-A0A1Y4WP00-F1
#
_cell.length_a   1.000
_cell.length_b   1.000
_cell.length_c   1.000
_cell.angle_alpha   90.00
_cell.angle_beta   90.00
_cell.angle_gamma   90.00
#
_symmetry.space_group_name_H-M   'P 1'
#
loop_
_entity.id
_entity.type
_entity.pdbx_description
1 polymer ?
#
loop_
_entity_poly.entity_id
_entity_poly.type
_entity_poly.pdbx_seq_one_letter_code
_entity_poly.pdbx_strand_id
1 'polypeptide(L)'
;MELEFKIVDNELMCVYTPQSGFDYILDKIYNKGYKVKNTFFVQEKDLINIKEGSLHFIIGKKEEKYIKLNNDIFEVKNNFYFLSTIDFKEKLFVAPYRISIIKKLDKLITFDFYVGNEDEHNFEISFDLYLELLRQFPTSTELEHYSKNRISSILKEALPQIDKYEYIYKKYLSRKKQVSFIKNEEEEYSKNIEIELEQFTTALDELKELLNDKEHTEVYWQKKICSILQLIYPKYILCKREMQFRGIDNYDKKPDFVLVDANGYIDILEIKKPDTQILTKQSSYRNNYVPVKNLSGSI
;
A
#
# COMPACT_ATOMS: atom_id res chain seq x y z
N MET A 1 -25.73 8.02 21.59
CA MET A 1 -25.40 7.11 22.71
C MET A 1 -23.94 7.30 22.96
N GLU A 2 -23.58 7.68 24.18
CA GLU A 2 -22.22 8.09 24.53
C GLU A 2 -21.60 7.09 25.50
N LEU A 3 -20.31 6.81 25.31
CA LEU A 3 -19.50 6.00 26.20
C LEU A 3 -18.30 6.84 26.65
N GLU A 4 -18.17 7.01 27.96
CA GLU A 4 -16.98 7.58 28.58
C GLU A 4 -16.24 6.48 29.35
N PHE A 5 -14.91 6.61 29.43
CA PHE A 5 -14.07 5.68 30.17
C PHE A 5 -13.21 6.45 31.16
N LYS A 6 -13.16 5.96 32.39
CA LYS A 6 -12.41 6.61 33.49
C LYS A 6 -11.73 5.52 34.31
N ILE A 7 -10.48 5.75 34.69
CA ILE A 7 -9.81 4.90 35.68
C ILE A 7 -10.10 5.48 37.06
N VAL A 8 -10.76 4.70 37.91
CA VAL A 8 -11.12 5.08 39.29
C VAL A 8 -10.73 3.91 40.20
N ASP A 9 -9.99 4.19 41.27
CA ASP A 9 -9.58 3.18 42.27
C ASP A 9 -8.97 1.90 41.66
N ASN A 10 -8.06 2.08 40.69
CA ASN A 10 -7.42 0.99 39.94
C ASN A 10 -8.37 0.15 39.07
N GLU A 11 -9.58 0.61 38.78
CA GLU A 11 -10.52 -0.05 37.88
C GLU A 11 -10.85 0.83 36.69
N LEU A 12 -10.94 0.23 35.50
CA LEU A 12 -11.41 0.91 34.30
C LEU A 12 -12.94 0.84 34.26
N MET A 13 -13.57 1.97 34.57
CA MET A 13 -15.00 2.14 34.54
C MET A 13 -15.46 2.65 33.18
N CYS A 14 -16.58 2.09 32.69
CA CYS A 14 -17.33 2.61 31.57
C CYS A 14 -18.61 3.28 32.07
N VAL A 15 -18.86 4.51 31.60
CA VAL A 15 -20.09 5.25 31.81
C VAL A 15 -20.86 5.28 30.50
N TYR A 16 -22.04 4.68 30.50
CA TYR A 16 -22.91 4.59 29.34
C TYR A 16 -24.15 5.44 29.51
N THR A 17 -24.37 6.36 28.57
CA THR A 17 -25.56 7.22 28.52
C THR A 17 -26.42 6.87 27.29
N PRO A 18 -27.52 6.12 27.47
CA PRO A 18 -28.49 5.86 26.41
C PRO A 18 -29.14 7.16 25.93
N GLN A 19 -29.35 7.30 24.61
CA GLN A 19 -30.16 8.41 24.08
C GLN A 19 -31.66 8.19 24.25
N SER A 20 -32.07 6.93 24.39
CA SER A 20 -33.46 6.52 24.53
C SER A 20 -33.52 5.09 25.09
N GLY A 21 -34.69 4.70 25.60
CA GLY A 21 -34.92 3.34 26.09
C GLY A 21 -34.16 2.97 27.36
N PHE A 22 -33.83 3.95 28.21
CA PHE A 22 -33.10 3.72 29.45
C PHE A 22 -33.76 2.65 30.33
N ASP A 23 -35.05 2.77 30.63
CA ASP A 23 -35.78 1.81 31.48
C ASP A 23 -35.79 0.40 30.89
N TYR A 24 -35.95 0.29 29.57
CA TYR A 24 -35.89 -0.99 28.87
C TYR A 24 -34.50 -1.64 28.98
N ILE A 25 -33.43 -0.86 28.80
CA ILE A 25 -32.06 -1.35 28.95
C ILE A 25 -31.83 -1.82 30.38
N LEU A 26 -32.26 -1.03 31.36
CA LEU A 26 -32.08 -1.32 32.77
C LEU A 26 -32.83 -2.60 33.18
N ASP A 27 -34.09 -2.75 32.77
CA ASP A 27 -34.87 -3.99 32.95
C ASP A 27 -34.16 -5.22 32.36
N LYS A 28 -33.57 -5.08 31.16
CA LYS A 28 -32.80 -6.18 30.56
C LYS A 28 -31.58 -6.55 31.38
N ILE A 29 -30.83 -5.56 31.88
CA ILE A 29 -29.63 -5.80 32.68
C ILE A 29 -29.98 -6.58 33.95
N TYR A 30 -31.04 -6.18 34.66
CA TYR A 30 -31.49 -6.86 35.88
C TYR A 30 -31.96 -8.29 35.64
N ASN A 31 -32.67 -8.55 34.55
CA ASN A 31 -33.30 -9.86 34.36
C ASN A 31 -32.48 -10.87 33.55
N LYS A 32 -31.73 -10.41 32.54
CA LYS A 32 -31.12 -11.29 31.51
C LYS A 32 -29.73 -10.86 31.04
N GLY A 33 -29.24 -9.71 31.51
CA GLY A 33 -28.07 -9.04 30.93
C GLY A 33 -28.38 -8.32 29.60
N TYR A 34 -27.55 -7.34 29.26
CA TYR A 34 -27.70 -6.53 28.06
C TYR A 34 -26.35 -6.24 27.39
N LYS A 35 -26.31 -6.31 26.05
CA LYS A 35 -25.10 -5.97 25.27
C LYS A 35 -25.08 -4.50 24.88
N VAL A 36 -24.45 -3.68 25.71
CA VAL A 36 -24.19 -2.27 25.40
C VAL A 36 -23.29 -2.20 24.16
N LYS A 37 -23.76 -1.47 23.14
CA LYS A 37 -23.07 -1.30 21.84
C LYS A 37 -22.59 -2.63 21.23
N ASN A 38 -23.32 -3.72 21.47
CA ASN A 38 -22.94 -5.08 21.02
C ASN A 38 -21.51 -5.49 21.39
N THR A 39 -20.97 -4.92 22.48
CA THR A 39 -19.57 -5.08 22.89
C THR A 39 -19.44 -5.44 24.36
N PHE A 40 -20.16 -4.72 25.24
CA PHE A 40 -20.09 -4.94 26.69
C PHE A 40 -21.36 -5.65 27.14
N PHE A 41 -21.26 -6.91 27.53
CA PHE A 41 -22.35 -7.67 28.13
C PHE A 41 -22.40 -7.37 29.63
N VAL A 42 -23.40 -6.59 30.04
CA VAL A 42 -23.54 -6.08 31.40
C VAL A 42 -24.71 -6.79 32.08
N GLN A 43 -24.48 -7.29 33.29
CA GLN A 43 -25.48 -7.84 34.19
C GLN A 43 -25.62 -6.98 35.45
N GLU A 44 -26.64 -7.26 36.27
CA GLU A 44 -26.84 -6.55 37.55
C GLU A 44 -25.58 -6.51 38.42
N LYS A 45 -24.88 -7.66 38.53
CA LYS A 45 -23.63 -7.78 39.31
C LYS A 45 -22.50 -6.84 38.86
N ASP A 46 -22.56 -6.37 37.62
CA ASP A 46 -21.52 -5.55 37.00
C ASP A 46 -21.82 -4.04 37.15
N LEU A 47 -23.06 -3.68 37.50
CA LEU A 47 -23.46 -2.30 37.76
C LEU A 47 -22.94 -1.83 39.11
N ILE A 48 -22.21 -0.71 39.08
CA ILE A 48 -21.69 -0.05 40.28
C ILE A 48 -22.65 1.06 40.72
N ASN A 49 -23.16 1.80 39.73
CA ASN A 49 -23.98 2.97 40.00
C ASN A 49 -24.90 3.29 38.82
N ILE A 50 -25.98 3.99 39.14
CA ILE A 50 -26.92 4.56 38.18
C ILE A 50 -27.13 6.01 38.59
N LYS A 51 -26.68 6.95 37.76
CA LYS A 51 -26.76 8.38 38.04
C LYS A 51 -27.19 9.15 36.81
N GLU A 52 -28.17 10.04 36.96
CA GLU A 52 -28.57 11.00 35.91
C GLU A 52 -28.87 10.34 34.55
N GLY A 53 -29.49 9.15 34.57
CA GLY A 53 -29.78 8.40 33.34
C GLY A 53 -28.58 7.72 32.68
N SER A 54 -27.46 7.58 33.41
CA SER A 54 -26.26 6.86 32.97
C SER A 54 -26.02 5.60 33.81
N LEU A 55 -25.46 4.57 33.17
CA LEU A 55 -25.13 3.27 33.76
C LEU A 55 -23.61 3.15 33.91
N HIS A 56 -23.13 2.85 35.12
CA HIS A 56 -21.71 2.80 35.44
C HIS A 56 -21.32 1.36 35.76
N PHE A 57 -20.34 0.80 35.05
CA PHE A 57 -19.89 -0.59 35.22
C PHE A 57 -18.38 -0.73 34.96
N ILE A 58 -17.73 -1.70 35.62
CA ILE A 58 -16.29 -1.96 35.46
C ILE A 58 -16.04 -2.86 34.27
N ILE A 59 -15.14 -2.44 33.39
CA ILE A 59 -14.74 -3.21 32.20
C ILE A 59 -13.30 -3.72 32.28
N GLY A 60 -12.54 -3.35 33.30
CA GLY A 60 -11.19 -3.85 33.51
C GLY A 60 -10.62 -3.46 34.86
N LYS A 61 -9.54 -4.12 35.27
CA LYS A 61 -8.84 -3.88 36.54
C LYS A 61 -7.37 -3.71 36.29
N LYS A 62 -6.74 -2.80 37.03
CA LYS A 62 -5.31 -2.57 36.94
C LYS A 62 -4.57 -3.73 37.60
N GLU A 63 -3.69 -4.34 36.83
CA GLU A 63 -2.72 -5.35 37.25
C GLU A 63 -1.34 -4.80 36.89
N GLU A 64 -0.57 -4.39 37.90
CA GLU A 64 0.73 -3.74 37.74
C GLU A 64 0.68 -2.49 36.84
N LYS A 65 1.28 -2.56 35.64
CA LYS A 65 1.33 -1.48 34.65
C LYS A 65 0.14 -1.50 33.69
N TYR A 66 -0.61 -2.58 33.64
CA TYR A 66 -1.66 -2.83 32.66
C TYR A 66 -3.05 -2.75 33.26
N ILE A 67 -4.06 -2.52 32.43
CA ILE A 67 -5.46 -2.78 32.69
C ILE A 67 -5.80 -4.10 32.02
N LYS A 68 -6.11 -5.11 32.82
CA LYS A 68 -6.71 -6.35 32.36
C LYS A 68 -8.19 -6.14 32.11
N LEU A 69 -8.65 -6.39 30.90
CA LEU A 69 -10.07 -6.31 30.56
C LEU A 69 -10.86 -7.46 31.21
N ASN A 70 -12.13 -7.19 31.54
CA ASN A 70 -13.02 -8.17 32.15
C ASN A 70 -13.59 -9.12 31.06
N ASN A 71 -13.17 -10.38 31.10
CA ASN A 71 -13.55 -11.39 30.10
C ASN A 71 -15.07 -11.63 30.03
N ASP A 72 -15.79 -11.56 31.16
CA ASP A 72 -17.26 -11.73 31.18
C ASP A 72 -17.95 -10.60 30.41
N ILE A 73 -17.49 -9.36 30.61
CA ILE A 73 -18.04 -8.18 29.96
C ILE A 73 -17.78 -8.20 28.46
N PHE A 74 -16.57 -8.57 28.03
CA PHE A 74 -16.23 -8.63 26.60
C PHE A 74 -16.67 -9.94 25.92
N GLU A 75 -17.12 -10.92 26.69
CA GLU A 75 -17.46 -12.29 26.27
C GLU A 75 -16.31 -12.97 25.49
N VAL A 76 -15.11 -12.97 26.08
CA VAL A 76 -13.86 -13.48 25.48
C VAL A 76 -13.23 -14.58 26.33
N LYS A 77 -12.36 -15.39 25.70
CA LYS A 77 -11.69 -16.52 26.35
C LYS A 77 -10.28 -16.16 26.82
N ASN A 78 -9.53 -15.45 25.98
CA ASN A 78 -8.17 -15.04 26.28
C ASN A 78 -8.18 -13.71 27.05
N ASN A 79 -7.15 -13.44 27.84
CA ASN A 79 -7.03 -12.19 28.56
C ASN A 79 -6.48 -11.09 27.65
N PHE A 80 -6.99 -9.88 27.81
CA PHE A 80 -6.55 -8.69 27.07
C PHE A 80 -6.03 -7.65 28.05
N TYR A 81 -4.85 -7.12 27.77
CA TYR A 81 -4.14 -6.18 28.62
C TYR A 81 -3.81 -4.91 27.85
N PHE A 82 -4.12 -3.75 28.42
CA PHE A 82 -3.82 -2.44 27.85
C PHE A 82 -3.01 -1.62 28.84
N LEU A 83 -1.89 -1.03 28.42
CA LEU A 83 -1.08 -0.20 29.31
C LEU A 83 -1.94 0.88 29.98
N SER A 84 -1.81 1.02 31.31
CA SER A 84 -2.71 1.86 32.11
C SER A 84 -2.60 3.37 31.83
N THR A 85 -1.56 3.79 31.09
CA THR A 85 -1.37 5.17 30.62
C THR A 85 -2.13 5.48 29.33
N ILE A 86 -2.76 4.49 28.68
CA ILE A 86 -3.55 4.69 27.46
C ILE A 86 -4.80 5.51 27.76
N ASP A 87 -5.08 6.48 26.90
CA ASP A 87 -6.33 7.25 26.90
C ASP A 87 -7.48 6.41 26.31
N PHE A 88 -8.30 5.82 27.19
CA PHE A 88 -9.37 4.91 26.80
C PHE A 88 -10.56 5.62 26.16
N LYS A 89 -10.90 5.22 24.93
CA LYS A 89 -11.99 5.78 24.12
C LYS A 89 -12.83 4.68 23.48
N GLU A 90 -14.08 4.99 23.14
CA GLU A 90 -15.02 4.03 22.51
C GLU A 90 -14.38 3.30 21.32
N LYS A 91 -13.65 4.05 20.47
CA LYS A 91 -13.00 3.53 19.26
C LYS A 91 -11.99 2.40 19.52
N LEU A 92 -11.46 2.27 20.74
CA LEU A 92 -10.54 1.19 21.08
C LEU A 92 -11.25 -0.16 21.22
N PHE A 93 -12.56 -0.14 21.48
CA PHE A 93 -13.35 -1.35 21.77
C PHE A 93 -14.46 -1.60 20.74
N VAL A 94 -15.03 -0.53 20.18
CA VAL A 94 -16.18 -0.58 19.28
C VAL A 94 -15.82 0.04 17.92
N ALA A 95 -15.86 -0.77 16.86
CA ALA A 95 -15.73 -0.30 15.48
C ALA A 95 -17.12 0.01 14.85
N PRO A 96 -17.19 0.62 13.65
CA PRO A 96 -18.45 0.89 12.96
C PRO A 96 -19.38 -0.33 12.88
N TYR A 97 -20.69 -0.09 12.87
CA TYR A 97 -21.74 -1.12 13.04
C TYR A 97 -21.66 -1.94 14.33
N ARG A 98 -21.12 -1.36 15.40
CA ARG A 98 -21.10 -1.99 16.74
C ARG A 98 -20.37 -3.34 16.70
N ILE A 99 -19.25 -3.37 15.98
CA ILE A 99 -18.35 -4.53 15.97
C ILE A 99 -17.49 -4.44 17.23
N SER A 100 -17.56 -5.45 18.09
CA SER A 100 -16.62 -5.60 19.22
C SER A 100 -15.25 -5.99 18.68
N ILE A 101 -14.28 -5.10 18.83
CA ILE A 101 -12.89 -5.28 18.38
C ILE A 101 -12.23 -6.41 19.18
N ILE A 102 -12.33 -6.36 20.51
CA ILE A 102 -11.73 -7.35 21.42
C ILE A 102 -12.27 -8.76 21.12
N LYS A 103 -13.58 -8.89 20.95
CA LYS A 103 -14.21 -10.19 20.60
C LYS A 103 -13.84 -10.68 19.21
N LYS A 104 -13.50 -9.78 18.27
CA LYS A 104 -13.00 -10.18 16.95
C LYS A 104 -11.56 -10.68 17.02
N LEU A 105 -10.72 -10.02 17.81
CA LEU A 105 -9.34 -10.46 18.06
C LEU A 105 -9.30 -11.79 18.80
N ASP A 106 -10.11 -11.96 19.84
CA ASP A 106 -10.19 -13.21 20.63
C ASP A 106 -10.48 -14.44 19.77
N LYS A 107 -11.28 -14.29 18.71
CA LYS A 107 -11.58 -15.39 17.77
C LYS A 107 -10.41 -15.78 16.87
N LEU A 108 -9.38 -14.96 16.78
CA LEU A 108 -8.22 -15.15 15.92
C LEU A 108 -6.99 -15.65 16.69
N ILE A 109 -7.03 -15.63 18.02
CA ILE A 109 -5.88 -15.92 18.88
C ILE A 109 -6.22 -16.99 19.93
N THR A 110 -5.17 -17.60 20.49
CA THR A 110 -5.28 -18.61 21.56
C THR A 110 -4.34 -18.30 22.72
N PHE A 111 -3.96 -17.02 22.87
CA PHE A 111 -2.99 -16.54 23.85
C PHE A 111 -3.46 -15.20 24.41
N ASP A 112 -2.93 -14.85 25.57
CA ASP A 112 -3.17 -13.55 26.20
C ASP A 112 -2.50 -12.43 25.38
N PHE A 113 -3.22 -11.34 25.18
CA PHE A 113 -2.88 -10.29 24.23
C PHE A 113 -2.59 -8.98 24.95
N TYR A 114 -1.45 -8.37 24.66
CA TYR A 114 -0.97 -7.16 25.32
C TYR A 114 -0.84 -6.01 24.33
N VAL A 115 -1.29 -4.82 24.76
CA VAL A 115 -1.12 -3.55 24.03
C VAL A 115 -0.36 -2.59 24.93
N GLY A 116 0.88 -2.28 24.56
CA GLY A 116 1.80 -1.51 25.39
C GLY A 116 2.92 -0.87 24.58
N ASN A 117 4.14 -0.90 25.11
CA ASN A 117 5.31 -0.23 24.54
C ASN A 117 6.34 -1.21 23.92
N GLU A 118 5.96 -2.48 23.78
CA GLU A 118 6.79 -3.59 23.27
C GLU A 118 7.86 -4.03 24.29
N ASP A 119 8.24 -5.32 24.25
CA ASP A 119 9.30 -6.00 25.02
C ASP A 119 9.05 -6.47 26.47
N GLU A 120 7.87 -6.26 27.08
CA GLU A 120 7.60 -6.84 28.43
C GLU A 120 6.96 -8.24 28.38
N HIS A 121 6.19 -8.54 27.32
CA HIS A 121 5.48 -9.81 27.17
C HIS A 121 5.64 -10.43 25.76
N ASN A 122 5.55 -11.78 25.68
CA ASN A 122 5.73 -12.53 24.42
C ASN A 122 4.76 -12.15 23.29
N PHE A 123 3.55 -11.71 23.63
CA PHE A 123 2.48 -11.37 22.67
C PHE A 123 1.99 -9.94 22.90
N GLU A 124 2.95 -9.02 22.98
CA GLU A 124 2.72 -7.59 23.10
C GLU A 124 2.91 -6.88 21.77
N ILE A 125 2.01 -5.96 21.47
CA ILE A 125 2.15 -5.03 20.34
C ILE A 125 2.16 -3.58 20.85
N SER A 126 2.84 -2.69 20.13
CA SER A 126 2.74 -1.26 20.42
C SER A 126 1.32 -0.74 20.30
N PHE A 127 1.02 0.31 21.06
CA PHE A 127 -0.24 1.04 20.91
C PHE A 127 -0.42 1.62 19.51
N ASP A 128 0.66 2.07 18.86
CA ASP A 128 0.60 2.56 17.48
C ASP A 128 0.22 1.46 16.49
N LEU A 129 0.78 0.25 16.64
CA LEU A 129 0.36 -0.90 15.84
C LEU A 129 -1.11 -1.26 16.09
N TYR A 130 -1.57 -1.19 17.35
CA TYR A 130 -2.99 -1.37 17.66
C TYR A 130 -3.87 -0.33 16.95
N LEU A 131 -3.47 0.94 16.93
CA LEU A 131 -4.18 2.00 16.21
C LEU A 131 -4.21 1.77 14.70
N GLU A 132 -3.15 1.26 14.10
CA GLU A 132 -3.15 0.88 12.67
C GLU A 132 -4.08 -0.31 12.41
N LEU A 133 -4.15 -1.29 13.32
CA LEU A 133 -5.13 -2.38 13.27
C LEU A 133 -6.58 -1.85 13.33
N LEU A 134 -6.87 -0.86 14.18
CA LEU A 134 -8.19 -0.23 14.24
C LEU A 134 -8.62 0.37 12.91
N ARG A 135 -7.68 0.91 12.11
CA ARG A 135 -7.96 1.47 10.78
C ARG A 135 -8.30 0.41 9.74
N GLN A 136 -7.95 -0.85 9.98
CA GLN A 136 -8.28 -1.95 9.07
C GLN A 136 -9.75 -2.38 9.18
N PHE A 137 -10.41 -2.11 10.30
CA PHE A 137 -11.84 -2.39 10.41
C PHE A 137 -12.65 -1.61 9.35
N PRO A 138 -13.67 -2.25 8.75
CA PRO A 138 -14.39 -1.65 7.65
C PRO A 138 -15.26 -0.47 8.15
N THR A 139 -15.35 0.57 7.34
CA THR A 139 -16.21 1.72 7.64
C THR A 139 -17.68 1.46 7.29
N SER A 140 -18.56 2.37 7.71
CA SER A 140 -19.98 2.39 7.28
C SER A 140 -20.12 2.30 5.77
N THR A 141 -19.40 3.18 5.07
CA THR A 141 -19.37 3.25 3.61
C THR A 141 -18.81 1.98 2.98
N GLU A 142 -17.78 1.38 3.58
CA GLU A 142 -17.17 0.15 3.06
C GLU A 142 -18.15 -1.02 3.08
N LEU A 143 -18.85 -1.23 4.19
CA LEU A 143 -19.82 -2.32 4.33
C LEU A 143 -21.05 -2.09 3.45
N GLU A 144 -21.47 -0.84 3.26
CA GLU A 144 -22.53 -0.49 2.32
C GLU A 144 -22.12 -0.82 0.88
N HIS A 145 -20.92 -0.43 0.46
CA HIS A 145 -20.39 -0.76 -0.87
C HIS A 145 -20.22 -2.27 -1.05
N TYR A 146 -19.69 -2.98 -0.05
CA TYR A 146 -19.58 -4.44 -0.07
C TYR A 146 -20.94 -5.11 -0.25
N SER A 147 -21.95 -4.70 0.53
CA SER A 147 -23.30 -5.27 0.48
C SER A 147 -23.95 -5.03 -0.88
N LYS A 148 -23.85 -3.80 -1.41
CA LYS A 148 -24.36 -3.46 -2.75
C LYS A 148 -23.67 -4.25 -3.85
N ASN A 149 -22.34 -4.36 -3.79
CA ASN A 149 -21.56 -5.16 -4.74
C ASN A 149 -22.03 -6.63 -4.73
N ARG A 150 -22.13 -7.24 -3.55
CA ARG A 150 -22.55 -8.65 -3.39
C ARG A 150 -23.95 -8.93 -3.93
N ILE A 151 -24.90 -8.03 -3.71
CA ILE A 151 -26.26 -8.16 -4.26
C ILE A 151 -26.22 -7.95 -5.79
N SER A 152 -25.51 -6.93 -6.26
CA SER A 152 -25.41 -6.62 -7.68
C SER A 152 -24.76 -7.75 -8.48
N SER A 153 -23.75 -8.43 -7.92
CA SER A 153 -23.07 -9.53 -8.61
C SER A 153 -23.96 -10.74 -8.86
N ILE A 154 -25.02 -10.92 -8.05
CA ILE A 154 -26.03 -11.97 -8.25
C ILE A 154 -27.06 -11.49 -9.28
N LEU A 155 -27.54 -10.25 -9.13
CA LEU A 155 -28.63 -9.74 -9.95
C LEU A 155 -28.21 -9.28 -11.34
N LYS A 156 -26.91 -9.06 -11.61
CA LYS A 156 -26.43 -8.51 -12.90
C LYS A 156 -26.75 -9.37 -14.11
N GLU A 157 -26.90 -10.68 -13.92
CA GLU A 157 -27.32 -11.60 -14.99
C GLU A 157 -28.76 -11.30 -15.46
N ALA A 158 -29.64 -10.91 -14.54
CA ALA A 158 -31.04 -10.60 -14.84
C ALA A 158 -31.28 -9.09 -15.11
N LEU A 159 -30.47 -8.22 -14.49
CA LEU A 159 -30.63 -6.76 -14.51
C LEU A 159 -29.27 -6.09 -14.78
N PRO A 160 -28.79 -6.03 -16.04
CA PRO A 160 -27.46 -5.52 -16.37
C PRO A 160 -27.18 -4.08 -15.89
N GLN A 161 -28.21 -3.26 -15.70
CA GLN A 161 -28.09 -1.86 -15.28
C GLN A 161 -27.49 -1.61 -13.88
N ILE A 162 -27.27 -2.66 -13.08
CA ILE A 162 -26.75 -2.55 -11.70
C ILE A 162 -25.26 -2.89 -11.56
N ASP A 163 -24.56 -3.21 -12.65
CA ASP A 163 -23.14 -3.65 -12.63
C ASP A 163 -22.17 -2.58 -12.08
N LYS A 164 -22.61 -1.31 -12.03
CA LYS A 164 -21.83 -0.17 -11.51
C LYS A 164 -21.32 -0.36 -10.06
N TYR A 165 -21.98 -1.17 -9.24
CA TYR A 165 -21.61 -1.33 -7.83
C TYR A 165 -20.32 -2.12 -7.63
N GLU A 166 -19.93 -2.97 -8.60
CA GLU A 166 -18.64 -3.64 -8.59
C GLU A 166 -17.49 -2.62 -8.73
N TYR A 167 -17.61 -1.70 -9.68
CA TYR A 167 -16.65 -0.62 -9.88
C TYR A 167 -16.56 0.29 -8.65
N ILE A 168 -17.70 0.69 -8.07
CA ILE A 168 -17.74 1.57 -6.89
C ILE A 168 -16.98 0.94 -5.72
N TYR A 169 -17.21 -0.35 -5.44
CA TYR A 169 -16.54 -1.03 -4.33
C TYR A 169 -15.02 -1.19 -4.58
N LYS A 170 -14.60 -1.62 -5.78
CA LYS A 170 -13.18 -1.73 -6.13
C LYS A 170 -12.45 -0.39 -6.02
N LYS A 171 -13.07 0.69 -6.49
CA LYS A 171 -12.54 2.06 -6.39
C LYS A 171 -12.41 2.55 -4.95
N TYR A 172 -13.33 2.16 -4.08
CA TYR A 172 -13.24 2.48 -2.65
C TYR A 172 -12.03 1.77 -2.01
N LEU A 173 -11.87 0.47 -2.27
CA LEU A 173 -10.76 -0.32 -1.73
C LEU A 173 -9.39 0.17 -2.20
N SER A 174 -9.26 0.56 -3.48
CA SER A 174 -7.98 1.07 -4.01
C SER A 174 -7.54 2.37 -3.32
N ARG A 175 -8.48 3.29 -3.05
CA ARG A 175 -8.21 4.51 -2.30
C ARG A 175 -7.78 4.23 -0.86
N LYS A 176 -8.41 3.26 -0.19
CA LYS A 176 -8.04 2.85 1.18
C LYS A 176 -6.63 2.27 1.24
N LYS A 177 -6.26 1.43 0.26
CA LYS A 177 -4.90 0.84 0.16
C LYS A 177 -3.82 1.89 -0.09
N GLN A 178 -4.07 2.91 -0.92
CA GLN A 178 -3.07 3.97 -1.16
C GLN A 178 -2.64 4.66 0.14
N VAL A 179 -3.57 4.90 1.08
CA VAL A 179 -3.26 5.55 2.37
C VAL A 179 -2.37 4.67 3.27
N SER A 180 -2.45 3.34 3.17
CA SER A 180 -1.61 2.42 3.95
C SER A 180 -0.24 2.12 3.31
N PHE A 181 -0.11 2.26 1.99
CA PHE A 181 1.15 1.99 1.26
C PHE A 181 2.15 3.16 1.31
N ILE A 182 1.67 4.41 1.40
CA ILE A 182 2.52 5.62 1.38
C ILE A 182 3.55 5.66 2.53
N LYS A 183 3.32 4.96 3.65
CA LYS A 183 4.24 5.00 4.81
C LYS A 183 5.53 4.19 4.68
N ASN A 184 5.60 3.21 3.78
CA ASN A 184 6.77 2.32 3.65
C ASN A 184 7.55 2.47 2.33
N GLU A 185 7.00 3.16 1.32
CA GLU A 185 7.66 3.32 0.02
C GLU A 185 8.67 4.47 -0.02
N GLU A 186 8.56 5.50 0.83
CA GLU A 186 9.38 6.71 0.69
C GLU A 186 10.89 6.47 0.85
N GLU A 187 11.33 5.51 1.68
CA GLU A 187 12.76 5.23 1.88
C GLU A 187 13.39 4.35 0.78
N GLU A 188 12.64 3.36 0.26
CA GLU A 188 13.15 2.43 -0.76
C GLU A 188 13.06 3.04 -2.17
N TYR A 189 12.02 3.82 -2.44
CA TYR A 189 11.84 4.54 -3.70
C TYR A 189 12.86 5.68 -3.85
N SER A 190 13.24 6.35 -2.76
CA SER A 190 14.27 7.40 -2.77
C SER A 190 15.65 6.85 -3.14
N LYS A 191 16.03 5.68 -2.61
CA LYS A 191 17.32 5.03 -2.94
C LYS A 191 17.39 4.60 -4.40
N ASN A 192 16.31 4.08 -4.97
CA ASN A 192 16.27 3.68 -6.37
C ASN A 192 16.38 4.90 -7.31
N ILE A 193 15.71 6.01 -6.97
CA ILE A 193 15.82 7.27 -7.72
C ILE A 193 17.25 7.82 -7.69
N GLU A 194 17.92 7.79 -6.53
CA GLU A 194 19.31 8.24 -6.41
C GLU A 194 20.25 7.42 -7.31
N ILE A 195 20.09 6.09 -7.32
CA ILE A 195 20.89 5.19 -8.17
C ILE A 195 20.64 5.45 -9.66
N GLU A 196 19.38 5.58 -10.07
CA GLU A 196 19.05 5.88 -11.47
C GLU A 196 19.62 7.24 -11.90
N LEU A 197 19.49 8.26 -11.06
CA LEU A 197 20.05 9.59 -11.32
C LEU A 197 21.58 9.53 -11.48
N GLU A 198 22.28 8.77 -10.64
CA GLU A 198 23.73 8.59 -10.74
C GLU A 198 24.11 7.88 -12.06
N GLN A 199 23.38 6.83 -12.45
CA GLN A 199 23.61 6.13 -13.72
C GLN A 199 23.41 7.05 -14.93
N PHE A 200 22.31 7.81 -14.98
CA PHE A 200 22.03 8.74 -16.07
C PHE A 200 23.01 9.91 -16.10
N THR A 201 23.44 10.42 -14.94
CA THR A 201 24.45 11.48 -14.84
C THR A 201 25.79 11.00 -15.39
N THR A 202 26.22 9.80 -14.98
CA THR A 202 27.46 9.18 -15.47
C THR A 202 27.43 8.99 -16.99
N ALA A 203 26.32 8.46 -17.52
CA ALA A 203 26.16 8.26 -18.96
C ALA A 203 26.14 9.59 -19.74
N LEU A 204 25.51 10.63 -19.19
CA LEU A 204 25.49 11.96 -19.79
C LEU A 204 26.88 12.57 -19.88
N ASP A 205 27.67 12.47 -18.82
CA ASP A 205 29.02 13.02 -18.80
C ASP A 205 29.96 12.25 -19.73
N GLU A 206 29.85 10.92 -19.79
CA GLU A 206 30.57 10.10 -20.77
C GLU A 206 30.19 10.46 -22.22
N LEU A 207 28.91 10.72 -22.51
CA LEU A 207 28.48 11.20 -23.84
C LEU A 207 29.06 12.57 -24.18
N LYS A 208 29.10 13.50 -23.22
CA LYS A 208 29.70 14.84 -23.43
C LYS A 208 31.19 14.75 -23.69
N GLU A 209 31.90 13.91 -22.94
CA GLU A 209 33.33 13.66 -23.16
C GLU A 209 33.57 13.11 -24.56
N LEU A 210 32.83 12.06 -24.94
CA LEU A 210 32.90 11.47 -26.27
C LEU A 210 32.67 12.54 -27.34
N LEU A 211 31.60 13.34 -27.24
CA LEU A 211 31.26 14.39 -28.22
C LEU A 211 32.36 15.44 -28.40
N ASN A 212 33.14 15.71 -27.35
CA ASN A 212 34.27 16.65 -27.40
C ASN A 212 35.57 16.00 -27.90
N ASP A 213 35.61 14.67 -27.96
CA ASP A 213 36.77 13.88 -28.31
C ASP A 213 36.81 13.55 -29.80
N LYS A 214 37.68 14.28 -30.52
CA LYS A 214 37.87 14.16 -31.98
C LYS A 214 38.99 13.18 -32.37
N GLU A 215 39.82 12.77 -31.42
CA GLU A 215 41.06 12.00 -31.69
C GLU A 215 40.81 10.48 -31.62
N HIS A 216 39.73 10.05 -30.93
CA HIS A 216 39.43 8.64 -30.74
C HIS A 216 38.72 7.98 -31.94
N THR A 217 38.90 6.66 -32.06
CA THR A 217 38.39 5.86 -33.19
C THR A 217 36.89 5.57 -33.08
N GLU A 218 36.24 5.31 -34.23
CA GLU A 218 34.82 4.93 -34.26
C GLU A 218 34.53 3.64 -33.48
N VAL A 219 35.47 2.68 -33.48
CA VAL A 219 35.38 1.44 -32.69
C VAL A 219 35.37 1.72 -31.18
N TYR A 220 36.14 2.71 -30.73
CA TYR A 220 36.16 3.16 -29.33
C TYR A 220 34.82 3.80 -28.96
N TRP A 221 34.33 4.70 -29.81
CA TRP A 221 33.01 5.32 -29.72
C TRP A 221 31.89 4.28 -29.60
N GLN A 222 31.90 3.26 -30.46
CA GLN A 222 30.92 2.19 -30.44
C GLN A 222 30.95 1.38 -29.12
N LYS A 223 32.14 1.12 -28.53
CA LYS A 223 32.23 0.39 -27.23
C LYS A 223 31.49 1.16 -26.13
N LYS A 224 31.75 2.46 -26.07
CA LYS A 224 31.26 3.35 -25.03
C LYS A 224 29.76 3.60 -25.14
N ILE A 225 29.26 3.77 -26.36
CA ILE A 225 27.83 3.96 -26.59
C ILE A 225 27.02 2.68 -26.33
N CYS A 226 27.61 1.50 -26.56
CA CYS A 226 26.97 0.21 -26.29
C CYS A 226 26.43 0.10 -24.86
N SER A 227 27.21 0.52 -23.85
CA SER A 227 26.82 0.47 -22.44
C SER A 227 25.73 1.48 -22.08
N ILE A 228 25.63 2.56 -22.85
CA ILE A 228 24.67 3.65 -22.62
C ILE A 228 23.32 3.37 -23.29
N LEU A 229 23.32 2.66 -24.43
CA LEU A 229 22.11 2.41 -25.22
C LEU A 229 20.99 1.70 -24.44
N GLN A 230 21.31 0.70 -23.63
CA GLN A 230 20.31 -0.01 -22.83
C GLN A 230 19.79 0.81 -21.66
N LEU A 231 20.57 1.78 -21.18
CA LEU A 231 20.14 2.73 -20.15
C LEU A 231 19.14 3.76 -20.71
N ILE A 232 19.40 4.29 -21.91
CA ILE A 232 18.53 5.28 -22.58
C ILE A 232 17.28 4.62 -23.20
N TYR A 233 17.44 3.39 -23.69
CA TYR A 233 16.37 2.61 -24.33
C TYR A 233 16.16 1.28 -23.61
N PRO A 234 15.52 1.30 -22.42
CA PRO A 234 15.36 0.11 -21.57
C PRO A 234 14.48 -0.97 -22.20
N LYS A 235 13.78 -0.67 -23.31
CA LYS A 235 13.06 -1.67 -24.10
C LYS A 235 13.98 -2.74 -24.70
N TYR A 236 15.27 -2.45 -24.88
CA TYR A 236 16.23 -3.39 -25.45
C TYR A 236 16.91 -4.23 -24.37
N ILE A 237 16.61 -5.51 -24.35
CA ILE A 237 17.18 -6.48 -23.41
C ILE A 237 18.59 -6.94 -23.81
N LEU A 238 18.97 -6.74 -25.08
CA LEU A 238 20.31 -7.01 -25.59
C LEU A 238 20.76 -5.90 -26.54
N CYS A 239 21.98 -5.41 -26.35
CA CYS A 239 22.71 -4.58 -27.31
C CYS A 239 24.06 -5.24 -27.59
N LYS A 240 24.28 -5.71 -28.82
CA LYS A 240 25.48 -6.45 -29.18
C LYS A 240 26.19 -5.86 -30.39
N ARG A 241 27.51 -5.74 -30.26
CA ARG A 241 28.40 -5.31 -31.33
C ARG A 241 28.96 -6.48 -32.14
N GLU A 242 29.42 -6.18 -33.34
CA GLU A 242 30.23 -7.07 -34.17
C GLU A 242 29.56 -8.40 -34.57
N MET A 243 28.22 -8.42 -34.61
CA MET A 243 27.50 -9.56 -35.18
C MET A 243 27.61 -9.54 -36.71
N GLN A 244 27.93 -10.71 -37.27
CA GLN A 244 28.05 -10.92 -38.71
C GLN A 244 26.86 -11.74 -39.20
N PHE A 245 26.25 -11.29 -40.28
CA PHE A 245 25.12 -11.94 -40.93
C PHE A 245 25.48 -12.29 -42.35
N ARG A 246 25.10 -13.47 -42.80
CA ARG A 246 25.29 -13.87 -44.18
C ARG A 246 24.29 -13.13 -45.07
N GLY A 247 24.77 -12.30 -45.99
CA GLY A 247 23.92 -11.60 -46.94
C GLY A 247 23.34 -12.54 -48.00
N ILE A 248 22.17 -12.17 -48.52
CA ILE A 248 21.50 -12.86 -49.64
C ILE A 248 22.27 -12.66 -50.96
N ASP A 249 23.10 -11.61 -51.01
CA ASP A 249 23.96 -11.19 -52.11
C ASP A 249 25.39 -11.77 -52.05
N ASN A 250 25.62 -12.80 -51.23
CA ASN A 250 26.93 -13.42 -50.97
C ASN A 250 27.98 -12.52 -50.30
N TYR A 251 27.59 -11.35 -49.80
CA TYR A 251 28.45 -10.50 -48.96
C TYR A 251 27.96 -10.53 -47.52
N ASP A 252 28.88 -10.77 -46.58
CA ASP A 252 28.52 -10.72 -45.16
C ASP A 252 28.29 -9.28 -44.72
N LYS A 253 27.20 -9.06 -43.97
CA LYS A 253 26.84 -7.77 -43.39
C LYS A 253 27.26 -7.74 -41.92
N LYS A 254 27.82 -6.62 -41.49
CA LYS A 254 28.27 -6.40 -40.11
C LYS A 254 27.80 -5.02 -39.63
N PRO A 255 26.56 -4.90 -39.12
CA PRO A 255 26.12 -3.64 -38.53
C PRO A 255 26.90 -3.31 -37.26
N ASP A 256 26.94 -2.02 -36.91
CA ASP A 256 27.61 -1.57 -35.68
C ASP A 256 26.98 -2.20 -34.43
N PHE A 257 25.64 -2.19 -34.36
CA PHE A 257 24.87 -2.79 -33.27
C PHE A 257 23.66 -3.58 -33.75
N VAL A 258 23.39 -4.66 -33.02
CA VAL A 258 22.15 -5.42 -33.09
C VAL A 258 21.47 -5.30 -31.74
N LEU A 259 20.24 -4.80 -31.75
CA LEU A 259 19.41 -4.58 -30.57
C LEU A 259 18.27 -5.59 -30.59
N VAL A 260 17.99 -6.21 -29.45
CA VAL A 260 16.83 -7.11 -29.29
C VAL A 260 15.93 -6.54 -28.22
N ASP A 261 14.66 -6.31 -28.56
CA ASP A 261 13.67 -5.82 -27.60
C ASP A 261 13.01 -6.95 -26.79
N ALA A 262 12.27 -6.58 -25.75
CA ALA A 262 11.58 -7.54 -24.88
C ALA A 262 10.52 -8.42 -25.59
N ASN A 263 10.08 -8.03 -26.79
CA ASN A 263 9.13 -8.81 -27.60
C ASN A 263 9.84 -9.70 -28.64
N GLY A 264 11.17 -9.66 -28.69
CA GLY A 264 11.98 -10.43 -29.63
C GLY A 264 12.14 -9.77 -31.00
N TYR A 265 11.78 -8.49 -31.16
CA TYR A 265 12.09 -7.75 -32.37
C TYR A 265 13.57 -7.36 -32.42
N ILE A 266 14.12 -7.34 -33.63
CA ILE A 266 15.51 -7.00 -33.88
C ILE A 266 15.56 -5.63 -34.56
N ASP A 267 16.25 -4.68 -33.91
CA ASP A 267 16.57 -3.38 -34.48
C ASP A 267 18.08 -3.32 -34.80
N ILE A 268 18.43 -2.75 -35.94
CA ILE A 268 19.81 -2.52 -36.36
C ILE A 268 20.13 -1.05 -36.17
N LEU A 269 21.25 -0.76 -35.50
CA LEU A 269 21.71 0.61 -35.27
C LEU A 269 23.12 0.79 -35.83
N GLU A 270 23.27 1.83 -36.66
CA GLU A 270 24.54 2.30 -37.18
C GLU A 270 24.88 3.63 -36.51
N ILE A 271 26.13 3.82 -36.10
CA ILE A 271 26.57 5.08 -35.49
C ILE A 271 27.81 5.62 -36.18
N LYS A 272 28.00 6.93 -36.08
CA LYS A 272 29.20 7.60 -36.57
C LYS A 272 29.70 8.58 -35.53
N LYS A 273 31.03 8.76 -35.50
CA LYS A 273 31.69 9.75 -34.64
C LYS A 273 31.30 11.19 -35.05
N PRO A 274 31.43 12.20 -34.17
CA PRO A 274 30.81 13.52 -34.33
C PRO A 274 31.27 14.32 -35.55
N ASP A 275 32.52 14.13 -35.95
CA ASP A 275 33.14 14.78 -37.10
C ASP A 275 32.78 14.10 -38.43
N THR A 276 32.02 13.00 -38.39
CA THR A 276 31.53 12.33 -39.59
C THR A 276 30.23 12.96 -40.07
N GLN A 277 30.28 13.57 -41.26
CA GLN A 277 29.08 14.13 -41.88
C GLN A 277 28.14 13.00 -42.34
N ILE A 278 27.05 12.80 -41.59
CA ILE A 278 26.01 11.81 -41.90
C ILE A 278 24.85 12.38 -42.74
N LEU A 279 24.66 13.69 -42.71
CA LEU A 279 23.59 14.40 -43.40
C LEU A 279 24.14 15.55 -44.24
N THR A 280 23.59 15.74 -45.44
CA THR A 280 23.88 16.88 -46.32
C THR A 280 22.59 17.60 -46.67
N LYS A 281 22.65 18.93 -46.72
CA LYS A 281 21.53 19.76 -47.14
C LYS A 281 21.45 19.76 -48.66
N GLN A 282 20.38 19.21 -49.23
CA GLN A 282 20.14 19.25 -50.68
C GLN A 282 19.13 20.36 -50.99
N SER A 283 19.52 21.32 -51.83
CA SER A 283 18.67 22.43 -52.28
C SER A 283 17.43 21.96 -53.04
N SER A 284 17.52 20.80 -53.71
CA SER A 284 16.42 20.15 -54.44
C SER A 284 15.32 19.56 -53.53
N TYR A 285 15.58 19.35 -52.24
CA TYR A 285 14.63 18.79 -51.27
C TYR A 285 14.16 19.84 -50.25
N ARG A 286 13.81 21.04 -50.73
CA ARG A 286 13.22 22.11 -49.89
C ARG A 286 14.04 22.42 -48.61
N ASN A 287 15.37 22.42 -48.71
CA ASN A 287 16.28 22.61 -47.58
C ASN A 287 16.28 21.49 -46.51
N ASN A 288 15.73 20.32 -46.79
CA ASN A 288 15.84 19.16 -45.90
C ASN A 288 17.27 18.62 -45.88
N TYR A 289 17.63 18.03 -44.75
CA TYR A 289 18.85 17.25 -44.57
C TYR A 289 18.59 15.81 -45.03
N VAL A 290 19.40 15.31 -45.96
CA VAL A 290 19.31 13.94 -46.46
C VAL A 290 20.58 13.16 -46.11
N PRO A 291 20.48 11.84 -45.84
CA PRO A 291 21.64 10.98 -45.63
C PRO A 291 22.67 11.10 -46.75
N VAL A 292 23.97 11.13 -46.39
CA VAL A 292 25.04 11.04 -47.39
C VAL A 292 25.00 9.68 -48.10
N LYS A 293 25.49 9.62 -49.36
CA LYS A 293 25.49 8.38 -50.17
C LYS A 293 26.12 7.19 -49.43
N ASN A 294 27.18 7.44 -48.66
CA ASN A 294 27.87 6.41 -47.89
C ASN A 294 27.02 5.82 -46.75
N LEU A 295 26.09 6.60 -46.19
CA LEU A 295 25.14 6.12 -45.16
C LEU A 295 23.92 5.45 -45.81
N SER A 296 23.50 5.93 -46.98
CA SER A 296 22.38 5.36 -47.74
C SER A 296 22.65 3.96 -48.28
N GLY A 297 23.93 3.59 -48.47
CA GLY A 297 24.35 2.24 -48.89
C GLY A 297 24.55 1.26 -47.74
N SER A 298 24.47 1.71 -46.49
CA SER A 298 24.65 0.87 -45.28
C SER A 298 23.34 0.29 -44.73
N ILE A 299 22.18 0.74 -45.26
CA ILE A 299 20.82 0.33 -44.85
C ILE A 299 20.22 -0.57 -45.92
#